data_AF-A0A4Q3UHA9-F1
#
_entry.id   AF-A0A4Q3UHA9-F1
#
_cell.length_a   1.000
_cell.length_b   1.000
_cell.length_c   1.000
_cell.angle_alpha   90.00
_cell.angle_beta   90.00
_cell.angle_gamma   90.00
#
_symmetry.space_group_name_H-M   'P 1'
#
loop_
_entity.id
_entity.type
_entity.pdbx_description
1 polymer ?
#
loop_
_entity_poly.entity_id
_entity_poly.type
_entity_poly.pdbx_seq_one_letter_code
_entity_poly.pdbx_strand_id
1 'polypeptide(L)'
;MIFPALLALAQAPTLDLTLMPSGLFDRIHGYMPYGLKLTDTKPETLTKAPATSAPKYGTIKVGERAFLALLDGKDKLYVDSNGNGDLTDDPAPKWALKKFANGNEGWEGQASVDLTYGGNTTPVTIGLYGTGQPNDLGYYMDFALSGKATLGGKAYDVIYNDPTGAFDGKSGILLIDKDANGTFHPGFEFYRVAEPFSVAGTTYEMSGLGLKVSTKKVPERTLEN
;
A
#
# COMPACT_ATOMS: atom_id res chain seq x y z
N MET A 1 -7.63 49.85 27.82
CA MET A 1 -6.73 49.18 26.85
C MET A 1 -7.53 48.14 26.11
N ILE A 2 -7.74 48.31 24.81
CA ILE A 2 -8.36 47.29 23.95
C ILE A 2 -7.19 46.59 23.27
N PHE A 3 -6.95 45.32 23.60
CA PHE A 3 -6.02 44.49 22.83
C PHE A 3 -6.70 44.14 21.51
N PRO A 4 -6.12 44.48 20.34
CA PRO A 4 -6.65 43.99 19.08
C PRO A 4 -6.50 42.46 19.07
N ALA A 5 -7.63 41.76 18.97
CA ALA A 5 -7.64 40.33 18.70
C ALA A 5 -7.03 40.10 17.32
N LEU A 6 -5.80 39.60 17.28
CA LEU A 6 -5.18 39.14 16.06
C LEU A 6 -5.95 37.88 15.62
N LEU A 7 -6.83 38.01 14.62
CA LEU A 7 -7.36 36.84 13.93
C LEU A 7 -6.18 36.16 13.23
N ALA A 8 -5.71 35.04 13.77
CA ALA A 8 -4.85 34.15 13.01
C ALA A 8 -5.66 33.62 11.82
N LEU A 9 -5.24 33.96 10.59
CA LEU A 9 -5.81 33.34 9.40
C LEU A 9 -5.51 31.84 9.48
N ALA A 10 -6.57 31.03 9.57
CA ALA A 10 -6.44 29.59 9.52
C ALA A 10 -5.77 29.20 8.20
N GLN A 11 -4.57 28.63 8.28
CA GLN A 11 -3.85 28.14 7.11
C GLN A 11 -4.67 27.02 6.47
N ALA A 12 -4.85 27.08 5.15
CA ALA A 12 -5.53 26.02 4.41
C ALA A 12 -4.76 24.69 4.61
N PRO A 13 -5.47 23.56 4.81
CA PRO A 13 -4.79 22.29 4.95
C PRO A 13 -4.07 21.93 3.64
N THR A 14 -2.91 21.31 3.77
CA THR A 14 -2.12 20.83 2.63
C THR A 14 -1.84 19.35 2.76
N LEU A 15 -1.74 18.67 1.63
CA LEU A 15 -1.30 17.28 1.53
C LEU A 15 -0.30 17.19 0.38
N ASP A 16 0.97 17.01 0.73
CA ASP A 16 2.07 16.87 -0.23
C ASP A 16 2.62 15.45 -0.12
N LEU A 17 2.48 14.69 -1.19
CA LEU A 17 2.69 13.26 -1.22
C LEU A 17 3.53 12.87 -2.44
N THR A 18 4.53 12.02 -2.21
CA THR A 18 5.38 11.44 -3.25
C THR A 18 5.32 9.92 -3.16
N LEU A 19 5.44 9.25 -4.32
CA LEU A 19 5.51 7.79 -4.38
C LEU A 19 6.71 7.29 -3.57
N MET A 20 6.43 6.41 -2.60
CA MET A 20 7.40 5.61 -1.88
C MET A 20 7.36 4.19 -2.48
N PRO A 21 8.32 3.79 -3.33
CA PRO A 21 8.22 2.57 -4.14
C PRO A 21 8.39 1.26 -3.36
N SER A 22 8.82 1.30 -2.10
CA SER A 22 9.02 0.12 -1.25
C SER A 22 9.08 0.49 0.23
N GLY A 23 9.00 -0.49 1.13
CA GLY A 23 9.20 -0.32 2.58
C GLY A 23 7.98 0.16 3.37
N LEU A 24 6.76 0.04 2.83
CA LEU A 24 5.55 0.33 3.58
C LEU A 24 5.40 -0.62 4.79
N PHE A 25 5.64 -1.91 4.59
CA PHE A 25 5.51 -2.92 5.63
C PHE A 25 6.40 -2.62 6.83
N ASP A 26 7.65 -2.21 6.58
CA ASP A 26 8.60 -1.86 7.65
C ASP A 26 8.17 -0.62 8.43
N ARG A 27 7.46 0.32 7.78
CA ARG A 27 6.99 1.57 8.38
C ARG A 27 5.76 1.38 9.28
N ILE A 28 4.86 0.47 8.90
CA ILE A 28 3.56 0.32 9.58
C ILE A 28 3.42 -1.00 10.33
N HIS A 29 4.41 -1.90 10.23
CA HIS A 29 4.45 -3.23 10.83
C HIS A 29 3.19 -4.06 10.57
N GLY A 30 2.62 -3.93 9.38
CA GLY A 30 1.36 -4.54 8.99
C GLY A 30 1.13 -4.44 7.49
N TYR A 31 0.13 -5.19 7.01
CA TYR A 31 -0.25 -5.20 5.61
C TYR A 31 -1.73 -5.60 5.45
N MET A 32 -2.29 -5.30 4.28
CA MET A 32 -3.61 -5.78 3.87
C MET A 32 -3.42 -6.90 2.84
N PRO A 33 -3.61 -8.17 3.21
CA PRO A 33 -3.40 -9.31 2.31
C PRO A 33 -4.45 -9.37 1.21
N TYR A 34 -3.99 -9.73 0.01
CA TYR A 34 -4.80 -10.16 -1.12
C TYR A 34 -4.55 -11.62 -1.41
N GLY A 35 -5.60 -12.44 -1.37
CA GLY A 35 -5.52 -13.82 -1.86
C GLY A 35 -5.36 -13.83 -3.38
N LEU A 36 -4.38 -14.57 -3.88
CA LEU A 36 -4.15 -14.76 -5.30
C LEU A 36 -4.73 -16.10 -5.74
N LYS A 37 -5.86 -16.06 -6.46
CA LYS A 37 -6.45 -17.28 -7.02
C LYS A 37 -5.57 -17.83 -8.13
N LEU A 38 -5.00 -19.00 -7.89
CA LEU A 38 -4.21 -19.75 -8.87
C LEU A 38 -5.08 -20.72 -9.68
N THR A 39 -4.74 -20.92 -10.94
CA THR A 39 -5.43 -21.84 -11.87
C THR A 39 -4.44 -22.63 -12.72
N ASP A 40 -4.85 -23.81 -13.20
CA ASP A 40 -4.04 -24.63 -14.13
C ASP A 40 -4.18 -24.17 -15.60
N THR A 41 -5.12 -23.26 -15.87
CA THR A 41 -5.36 -22.73 -17.21
C THR A 41 -4.31 -21.68 -17.55
N LYS A 42 -3.51 -21.96 -18.57
CA LYS A 42 -2.55 -20.99 -19.13
C LYS A 42 -3.31 -19.73 -19.61
N PRO A 43 -2.96 -18.52 -19.12
CA PRO A 43 -3.55 -17.29 -19.60
C PRO A 43 -3.15 -16.97 -21.04
N GLU A 44 -4.06 -16.38 -21.81
CA GLU A 44 -3.79 -15.94 -23.19
C GLU A 44 -2.72 -14.84 -23.25
N THR A 45 -2.59 -14.07 -22.17
CA THR A 45 -1.58 -13.01 -22.04
C THR A 45 -0.16 -13.54 -21.88
N LEU A 46 0.04 -14.83 -21.57
CA LEU A 46 1.36 -15.43 -21.43
C LEU A 46 1.98 -15.74 -22.80
N THR A 47 2.89 -14.87 -23.24
CA THR A 47 3.60 -15.00 -24.52
C THR A 47 4.80 -15.92 -24.39
N LYS A 48 5.54 -15.86 -23.27
CA LYS A 48 6.74 -16.66 -23.03
C LYS A 48 6.94 -16.97 -21.56
N ALA A 49 7.36 -18.21 -21.29
CA ALA A 49 7.53 -18.74 -19.95
C ALA A 49 8.85 -19.52 -19.84
N PRO A 50 9.46 -19.60 -18.64
CA PRO A 50 10.52 -20.54 -18.37
C PRO A 50 10.03 -21.99 -18.50
N ALA A 51 10.95 -22.96 -18.49
CA ALA A 51 10.56 -24.37 -18.45
C ALA A 51 9.93 -24.71 -17.08
N THR A 52 8.70 -25.24 -17.09
CA THR A 52 7.90 -25.54 -15.89
C THR A 52 7.37 -26.97 -15.92
N SER A 53 7.15 -27.58 -14.75
CA SER A 53 6.64 -28.97 -14.65
C SER A 53 5.20 -29.05 -14.13
N ALA A 54 4.81 -28.17 -13.22
CA ALA A 54 3.48 -28.07 -12.64
C ALA A 54 3.10 -26.58 -12.45
N PRO A 55 2.97 -25.81 -13.55
CA PRO A 55 2.71 -24.38 -13.48
C PRO A 55 1.28 -24.09 -13.06
N LYS A 56 1.13 -23.12 -12.17
CA LYS A 56 -0.13 -22.49 -11.82
C LYS A 56 -0.05 -20.99 -12.02
N TYR A 57 -1.13 -20.41 -12.52
CA TYR A 57 -1.16 -19.03 -12.97
C TYR A 57 -2.13 -18.20 -12.14
N GLY A 58 -1.72 -17.00 -11.78
CA GLY A 58 -2.53 -16.01 -11.10
C GLY A 58 -2.35 -14.61 -11.69
N THR A 59 -3.21 -13.68 -11.29
CA THR A 59 -3.13 -12.28 -11.71
C THR A 59 -3.04 -11.37 -10.51
N ILE A 60 -1.93 -10.65 -10.40
CA ILE A 60 -1.69 -9.62 -9.40
C ILE A 60 -2.24 -8.31 -9.98
N LYS A 61 -3.06 -7.60 -9.21
CA LYS A 61 -3.58 -6.29 -9.62
C LYS A 61 -2.92 -5.19 -8.80
N VAL A 62 -2.34 -4.22 -9.48
CA VAL A 62 -1.73 -3.02 -8.87
C VAL A 62 -2.15 -1.79 -9.70
N GLY A 63 -2.88 -0.89 -9.06
CA GLY A 63 -3.55 0.23 -9.73
C GLY A 63 -4.48 -0.27 -10.83
N GLU A 64 -4.35 0.30 -12.02
CA GLU A 64 -5.10 -0.10 -13.21
C GLU A 64 -4.45 -1.28 -13.96
N ARG A 65 -3.29 -1.75 -13.50
CA ARG A 65 -2.50 -2.76 -14.21
C ARG A 65 -2.70 -4.15 -13.61
N ALA A 66 -2.53 -5.14 -14.47
CA ALA A 66 -2.56 -6.55 -14.14
C ALA A 66 -1.23 -7.19 -14.54
N PHE A 67 -0.67 -7.99 -13.64
CA PHE A 67 0.62 -8.65 -13.79
C PHE A 67 0.42 -10.15 -13.64
N LEU A 68 1.01 -10.93 -14.53
CA LEU A 68 0.95 -12.38 -14.47
C LEU A 68 1.88 -12.90 -13.36
N ALA A 69 1.41 -13.85 -12.57
CA ALA A 69 2.24 -14.63 -11.66
C ALA A 69 2.18 -16.10 -12.05
N LEU A 70 3.32 -16.78 -12.01
CA LEU A 70 3.45 -18.22 -12.24
C LEU A 70 4.13 -18.86 -11.04
N LEU A 71 3.46 -19.82 -10.42
CA LEU A 71 4.04 -20.70 -9.41
C LEU A 71 4.21 -22.11 -10.01
N ASP A 72 5.44 -22.57 -10.15
CA ASP A 72 5.76 -23.93 -10.60
C ASP A 72 6.06 -24.81 -9.38
N GLY A 73 5.16 -25.76 -9.08
CA GLY A 73 5.22 -26.50 -7.82
C GLY A 73 4.91 -25.62 -6.61
N LYS A 74 5.89 -25.42 -5.73
CA LYS A 74 5.75 -24.57 -4.51
C LYS A 74 6.88 -23.57 -4.31
N ASP A 75 8.01 -23.75 -4.98
CA ASP A 75 9.29 -23.11 -4.68
C ASP A 75 9.86 -22.29 -5.85
N LYS A 76 9.21 -22.30 -7.01
CA LYS A 76 9.62 -21.52 -8.18
C LYS A 76 8.54 -20.52 -8.54
N LEU A 77 8.78 -19.26 -8.21
CA LEU A 77 7.86 -18.16 -8.46
C LEU A 77 8.43 -17.22 -9.51
N TYR A 78 7.57 -16.83 -10.45
CA TYR A 78 7.86 -15.84 -11.48
C TYR A 78 6.74 -14.79 -11.48
N VAL A 79 7.11 -13.54 -11.73
CA VAL A 79 6.19 -12.41 -11.79
C VAL A 79 6.54 -11.58 -13.00
N ASP A 80 5.56 -11.38 -13.88
CA ASP A 80 5.60 -10.45 -15.01
C ASP A 80 5.64 -9.04 -14.45
N SER A 81 6.84 -8.53 -14.23
CA SER A 81 7.11 -7.29 -13.51
C SER A 81 6.72 -6.08 -14.37
N ASN A 82 6.85 -6.20 -15.68
CA ASN A 82 6.58 -5.10 -16.62
C ASN A 82 5.20 -5.23 -17.32
N GLY A 83 4.49 -6.34 -17.15
CA GLY A 83 3.15 -6.58 -17.69
C GLY A 83 3.13 -6.93 -19.19
N ASN A 84 4.22 -7.46 -19.75
CA ASN A 84 4.35 -7.77 -21.18
C ASN A 84 4.03 -9.24 -21.53
N GLY A 85 3.83 -10.10 -20.51
CA GLY A 85 3.54 -11.51 -20.67
C GLY A 85 4.75 -12.42 -20.99
N ASP A 86 5.99 -11.93 -20.95
CA ASP A 86 7.23 -12.70 -21.07
C ASP A 86 7.91 -12.86 -19.70
N LEU A 87 7.56 -13.96 -19.00
CA LEU A 87 8.11 -14.28 -17.67
C LEU A 87 9.62 -14.61 -17.65
N THR A 88 10.32 -14.47 -18.78
CA THR A 88 11.76 -14.75 -18.88
C THR A 88 12.63 -13.51 -18.97
N ASP A 89 12.04 -12.32 -19.11
CA ASP A 89 12.75 -11.04 -19.09
C ASP A 89 12.61 -10.26 -17.77
N ASP A 90 11.88 -10.82 -16.80
CA ASP A 90 11.63 -10.20 -15.51
C ASP A 90 12.73 -10.47 -14.46
N PRO A 91 12.95 -9.51 -13.53
CA PRO A 91 13.73 -9.77 -12.34
C PRO A 91 13.18 -10.96 -11.54
N ALA A 92 14.07 -11.87 -11.13
CA ALA A 92 13.67 -13.01 -10.29
C ALA A 92 13.12 -12.52 -8.94
N PRO A 93 11.92 -12.97 -8.52
CA PRO A 93 11.39 -12.69 -7.19
C PRO A 93 12.32 -13.23 -6.10
N LYS A 94 12.39 -12.53 -4.97
CA LYS A 94 12.84 -13.16 -3.72
C LYS A 94 11.73 -14.12 -3.31
N TRP A 95 12.01 -15.40 -3.17
CA TRP A 95 11.03 -16.40 -2.75
C TRP A 95 11.73 -17.50 -1.97
N ALA A 96 11.40 -17.63 -0.69
CA ALA A 96 12.10 -18.56 0.19
C ALA A 96 11.16 -19.21 1.22
N LEU A 97 11.49 -20.44 1.58
CA LEU A 97 10.85 -21.13 2.69
C LEU A 97 11.21 -20.41 4.01
N LYS A 98 10.19 -20.09 4.78
CA LYS A 98 10.29 -19.51 6.11
C LYS A 98 9.70 -20.46 7.15
N LYS A 99 10.45 -20.64 8.24
CA LYS A 99 9.98 -21.35 9.43
C LYS A 99 9.46 -20.33 10.44
N PHE A 100 8.21 -20.47 10.83
CA PHE A 100 7.58 -19.61 11.82
C PHE A 100 7.84 -20.12 13.24
N ALA A 101 7.76 -19.22 14.23
CA ALA A 101 8.01 -19.55 15.63
C ALA A 101 7.05 -20.61 16.20
N ASN A 102 5.87 -20.77 15.61
CA ASN A 102 4.89 -21.80 15.96
C ASN A 102 5.19 -23.18 15.34
N GLY A 103 6.32 -23.33 14.63
CA GLY A 103 6.74 -24.57 13.98
C GLY A 103 6.13 -24.78 12.58
N ASN A 104 5.20 -23.92 12.14
CA ASN A 104 4.68 -23.99 10.79
C ASN A 104 5.74 -23.53 9.77
N GLU A 105 5.63 -24.05 8.55
CA GLU A 105 6.40 -23.59 7.41
C GLU A 105 5.50 -22.85 6.43
N GLY A 106 6.04 -21.84 5.78
CA GLY A 106 5.41 -21.16 4.66
C GLY A 106 6.46 -20.56 3.75
N TRP A 107 6.03 -19.90 2.70
CA TRP A 107 6.89 -19.21 1.76
C TRP A 107 6.65 -17.72 1.87
N GLU A 108 7.73 -16.95 1.83
CA GLU A 108 7.67 -15.48 1.81
C GLU A 108 8.65 -14.94 0.78
N GLY A 109 8.31 -13.76 0.27
CA GLY A 109 9.05 -13.17 -0.81
C GLY A 109 8.66 -11.75 -1.16
N GLN A 110 9.35 -11.24 -2.17
CA GLN A 110 9.13 -9.92 -2.75
C GLN A 110 9.33 -10.00 -4.26
N ALA A 111 8.51 -9.26 -5.00
CA ALA A 111 8.73 -9.00 -6.42
C ALA A 111 8.59 -7.52 -6.71
N SER A 112 9.12 -7.10 -7.86
CA SER A 112 8.91 -5.76 -8.40
C SER A 112 7.79 -5.81 -9.43
N VAL A 113 6.95 -4.78 -9.49
CA VAL A 113 5.99 -4.59 -10.59
C VAL A 113 5.94 -3.12 -10.99
N ASP A 114 5.68 -2.82 -12.25
CA ASP A 114 5.68 -1.46 -12.76
C ASP A 114 4.37 -0.73 -12.49
N LEU A 115 4.34 0.17 -11.50
CA LEU A 115 3.20 1.03 -11.24
C LEU A 115 3.19 2.22 -12.20
N THR A 116 2.08 2.44 -12.91
CA THR A 116 1.83 3.70 -13.63
C THR A 116 1.04 4.65 -12.72
N TYR A 117 1.66 5.76 -12.33
CA TYR A 117 1.06 6.76 -11.46
C TYR A 117 1.61 8.17 -11.80
N GLY A 118 0.72 9.17 -11.84
CA GLY A 118 1.11 10.55 -12.12
C GLY A 118 1.78 10.75 -13.50
N GLY A 119 1.42 9.93 -14.49
CA GLY A 119 2.03 9.95 -15.83
C GLY A 119 3.40 9.28 -15.91
N ASN A 120 3.93 8.75 -14.81
CA ASN A 120 5.20 8.04 -14.76
C ASN A 120 4.97 6.55 -14.52
N THR A 121 5.88 5.72 -15.03
CA THR A 121 5.95 4.30 -14.67
C THR A 121 7.16 4.08 -13.78
N THR A 122 6.94 3.54 -12.58
CA THR A 122 7.97 3.32 -11.57
C THR A 122 7.87 1.89 -11.04
N PRO A 123 8.97 1.13 -11.00
CA PRO A 123 8.98 -0.16 -10.34
C PRO A 123 8.67 -0.02 -8.84
N VAL A 124 7.69 -0.77 -8.35
CA VAL A 124 7.29 -0.81 -6.93
C VAL A 124 7.38 -2.23 -6.38
N THR A 125 7.60 -2.34 -5.08
CA THR A 125 7.70 -3.63 -4.40
C THR A 125 6.35 -4.14 -3.92
N ILE A 126 6.07 -5.40 -4.22
CA ILE A 126 4.99 -6.15 -3.58
C ILE A 126 5.59 -7.24 -2.68
N GLY A 127 4.94 -7.48 -1.55
CA GLY A 127 5.22 -8.66 -0.73
C GLY A 127 4.41 -9.84 -1.23
N LEU A 128 4.98 -11.03 -1.10
CA LEU A 128 4.40 -12.30 -1.54
C LEU A 128 4.46 -13.30 -0.38
N TYR A 129 3.41 -14.10 -0.20
CA TYR A 129 3.38 -15.12 0.84
C TYR A 129 2.56 -16.33 0.42
N GLY A 130 2.85 -17.51 0.96
CA GLY A 130 2.06 -18.71 0.73
C GLY A 130 2.25 -19.76 1.81
N THR A 131 1.28 -20.67 1.97
CA THR A 131 1.36 -21.74 2.99
C THR A 131 2.07 -23.00 2.50
N GLY A 132 2.55 -22.99 1.25
CA GLY A 132 3.13 -24.16 0.59
C GLY A 132 2.09 -25.14 0.03
N GLN A 133 0.79 -24.85 0.19
CA GLN A 133 -0.27 -25.54 -0.52
C GLN A 133 -0.33 -25.06 -1.98
N PRO A 134 -0.65 -25.93 -2.96
CA PRO A 134 -0.56 -25.60 -4.39
C PRO A 134 -1.40 -24.41 -4.86
N ASN A 135 -2.39 -23.94 -4.11
CA ASN A 135 -3.29 -22.84 -4.50
C ASN A 135 -3.28 -21.68 -3.50
N ASP A 136 -2.34 -21.66 -2.56
CA ASP A 136 -2.31 -20.70 -1.47
C ASP A 136 -1.13 -19.75 -1.63
N LEU A 137 -1.32 -18.78 -2.51
CA LEU A 137 -0.44 -17.65 -2.72
C LEU A 137 -1.25 -16.39 -2.44
N GLY A 138 -0.62 -15.41 -1.82
CA GLY A 138 -1.17 -14.09 -1.62
C GLY A 138 -0.09 -13.04 -1.76
N TYR A 139 -0.54 -11.80 -1.84
CA TYR A 139 0.34 -10.65 -2.01
C TYR A 139 -0.17 -9.45 -1.21
N TYR A 140 0.69 -8.46 -1.03
CA TYR A 140 0.33 -7.17 -0.46
C TYR A 140 1.20 -6.07 -1.05
N MET A 141 0.71 -4.83 -1.01
CA MET A 141 1.48 -3.67 -1.46
C MET A 141 2.52 -3.32 -0.41
N ASP A 142 3.78 -3.23 -0.82
CA ASP A 142 4.88 -2.73 0.04
C ASP A 142 5.29 -1.30 -0.36
N PHE A 143 4.43 -0.59 -1.09
CA PHE A 143 4.63 0.79 -1.53
C PHE A 143 3.42 1.64 -1.13
N ALA A 144 3.60 2.95 -1.09
CA ALA A 144 2.53 3.90 -0.73
C ALA A 144 2.84 5.29 -1.31
N LEU A 145 1.99 6.28 -1.04
CA LEU A 145 2.44 7.66 -1.08
C LEU A 145 2.86 8.10 0.32
N SER A 146 3.95 8.85 0.44
CA SER A 146 4.45 9.39 1.70
C SER A 146 4.83 10.86 1.55
N GLY A 147 4.75 11.62 2.63
CA GLY A 147 5.14 13.03 2.61
C GLY A 147 4.66 13.79 3.83
N LYS A 148 4.17 15.01 3.62
CA LYS A 148 3.78 15.93 4.69
C LYS A 148 2.35 16.40 4.54
N ALA A 149 1.65 16.55 5.66
CA ALA A 149 0.39 17.26 5.73
C ALA A 149 0.49 18.46 6.67
N THR A 150 -0.14 19.58 6.31
CA THR A 150 -0.34 20.70 7.24
C THR A 150 -1.77 20.68 7.74
N LEU A 151 -1.96 20.46 9.04
CA LEU A 151 -3.25 20.39 9.71
C LEU A 151 -3.21 21.28 10.96
N GLY A 152 -4.20 22.14 11.13
CA GLY A 152 -4.24 23.08 12.26
C GLY A 152 -3.02 24.01 12.35
N GLY A 153 -2.35 24.27 11.24
CA GLY A 153 -1.09 25.03 11.19
C GLY A 153 0.15 24.26 11.63
N LYS A 154 0.05 22.96 11.95
CA LYS A 154 1.18 22.07 12.26
C LYS A 154 1.45 21.12 11.09
N ALA A 155 2.73 20.88 10.82
CA ALA A 155 3.16 19.88 9.84
C ALA A 155 3.28 18.49 10.50
N TYR A 156 2.87 17.45 9.77
CA TYR A 156 2.91 16.05 10.19
C TYR A 156 3.53 15.19 9.09
N ASP A 157 4.27 14.15 9.47
CA ASP A 157 4.62 13.06 8.56
C ASP A 157 3.37 12.22 8.29
N VAL A 158 3.15 11.88 7.02
CA VAL A 158 1.98 11.13 6.60
C VAL A 158 2.31 10.04 5.59
N ILE A 159 1.52 8.97 5.63
CA ILE A 159 1.49 7.91 4.63
C ILE A 159 0.06 7.75 4.15
N TYR A 160 -0.16 7.79 2.84
CA TYR A 160 -1.39 7.34 2.24
C TYR A 160 -1.23 5.91 1.72
N ASN A 161 -1.76 4.96 2.49
CA ASN A 161 -1.79 3.55 2.17
C ASN A 161 -3.10 3.20 1.43
N ASP A 162 -3.03 3.17 0.09
CA ASP A 162 -4.09 2.63 -0.76
C ASP A 162 -3.75 1.18 -1.11
N PRO A 163 -4.52 0.19 -0.61
CA PRO A 163 -4.19 -1.21 -0.81
C PRO A 163 -4.40 -1.65 -2.28
N THR A 164 -5.08 -0.84 -3.10
CA THR A 164 -5.23 -1.07 -4.55
C THR A 164 -4.09 -0.50 -5.37
N GLY A 165 -3.34 0.48 -4.83
CA GLY A 165 -2.34 1.24 -5.58
C GLY A 165 -2.91 2.23 -6.61
N ALA A 166 -4.22 2.48 -6.62
CA ALA A 166 -4.85 3.44 -7.54
C ALA A 166 -4.59 4.90 -7.15
N PHE A 167 -4.44 5.17 -5.86
CA PHE A 167 -4.17 6.50 -5.29
C PHE A 167 -5.17 7.56 -5.76
N ASP A 168 -6.46 7.21 -5.79
CA ASP A 168 -7.53 8.10 -6.25
C ASP A 168 -8.23 8.88 -5.12
N GLY A 169 -7.82 8.66 -3.87
CA GLY A 169 -8.40 9.30 -2.69
C GLY A 169 -9.79 8.79 -2.33
N LYS A 170 -10.22 7.62 -2.83
CA LYS A 170 -11.51 7.02 -2.49
C LYS A 170 -11.42 5.86 -1.52
N SER A 171 -10.26 5.21 -1.46
CA SER A 171 -10.03 4.04 -0.60
C SER A 171 -8.72 4.15 0.17
N GLY A 172 -8.51 3.25 1.13
CA GLY A 172 -7.28 3.19 1.91
C GLY A 172 -7.32 3.95 3.24
N ILE A 173 -6.14 4.17 3.77
CA ILE A 173 -5.90 4.75 5.09
C ILE A 173 -4.89 5.89 4.95
N LEU A 174 -5.20 7.05 5.51
CA LEU A 174 -4.25 8.11 5.76
C LEU A 174 -3.69 7.92 7.18
N LEU A 175 -2.39 7.67 7.26
CA LEU A 175 -1.66 7.54 8.51
C LEU A 175 -0.99 8.87 8.80
N ILE A 176 -1.12 9.37 10.03
CA ILE A 176 -0.58 10.68 10.45
C ILE A 176 0.23 10.47 11.73
N ASP A 177 1.55 10.70 11.65
CA ASP A 177 2.45 10.62 12.80
C ASP A 177 2.25 11.86 13.69
N LYS A 178 1.36 11.74 14.67
CA LYS A 178 0.89 12.85 15.49
C LYS A 178 1.87 13.19 16.60
N ASP A 179 2.60 12.20 17.09
CA ASP A 179 3.57 12.33 18.19
C ASP A 179 5.03 12.46 17.72
N ALA A 180 5.27 12.37 16.40
CA ALA A 180 6.57 12.49 15.76
C ALA A 180 7.57 11.40 16.19
N ASN A 181 7.08 10.19 16.47
CA ASN A 181 7.92 9.06 16.88
C ASN A 181 8.44 8.23 15.69
N GLY A 182 7.98 8.52 14.45
CA GLY A 182 8.40 7.83 13.23
C GLY A 182 7.74 6.47 12.99
N THR A 183 6.80 6.08 13.85
CA THR A 183 5.95 4.89 13.75
C THR A 183 4.49 5.32 13.74
N PHE A 184 3.58 4.40 13.38
CA PHE A 184 2.16 4.71 13.31
C PHE A 184 1.33 3.76 14.15
N HIS A 185 0.49 4.29 15.02
CA HIS A 185 -0.37 3.53 15.93
C HIS A 185 -1.80 3.38 15.38
N PRO A 186 -2.29 2.15 15.10
CA PRO A 186 -3.62 1.91 14.53
C PRO A 186 -4.79 2.52 15.28
N GLY A 187 -4.67 2.69 16.60
CA GLY A 187 -5.73 3.24 17.45
C GLY A 187 -6.07 4.71 17.15
N PHE A 188 -5.06 5.57 16.94
CA PHE A 188 -5.30 7.02 16.89
C PHE A 188 -4.68 7.74 15.69
N GLU A 189 -3.80 7.08 14.93
CA GLU A 189 -3.10 7.69 13.79
C GLU A 189 -3.61 7.21 12.43
N PHE A 190 -4.55 6.27 12.42
CA PHE A 190 -5.10 5.66 11.21
C PHE A 190 -6.49 6.22 10.90
N TYR A 191 -6.59 6.93 9.79
CA TYR A 191 -7.82 7.56 9.35
C TYR A 191 -8.29 6.95 8.02
N ARG A 192 -9.52 6.43 7.99
CA ARG A 192 -10.11 5.90 6.76
C ARG A 192 -10.33 7.05 5.79
N VAL A 193 -9.81 6.93 4.57
CA VAL A 193 -9.92 8.00 3.55
C VAL A 193 -11.37 8.37 3.21
N ALA A 194 -12.29 7.40 3.31
CA ALA A 194 -13.72 7.61 3.06
C ALA A 194 -14.47 8.32 4.21
N GLU A 195 -13.82 8.57 5.35
CA GLU A 195 -14.43 9.14 6.54
C GLU A 195 -13.76 10.48 6.90
N PRO A 196 -14.52 11.47 7.39
CA PRO A 196 -13.92 12.65 8.00
C PRO A 196 -13.17 12.27 9.27
N PHE A 197 -12.13 13.03 9.59
CA PHE A 197 -11.28 12.80 10.76
C PHE A 197 -10.88 14.11 11.42
N SER A 198 -10.55 14.08 12.72
CA SER A 198 -10.15 15.29 13.44
C SER A 198 -8.70 15.21 13.93
N VAL A 199 -7.97 16.31 13.72
CA VAL A 199 -6.60 16.53 14.19
C VAL A 199 -6.50 17.97 14.67
N ALA A 200 -5.91 18.17 15.85
CA ALA A 200 -5.72 19.50 16.45
C ALA A 200 -7.03 20.31 16.54
N GLY A 201 -8.12 19.64 16.95
CA GLY A 201 -9.43 20.26 17.13
C GLY A 201 -10.17 20.69 15.84
N THR A 202 -9.62 20.38 14.66
CA THR A 202 -10.27 20.66 13.37
C THR A 202 -10.62 19.35 12.67
N THR A 203 -11.82 19.28 12.08
CA THR A 203 -12.24 18.13 11.27
C THR A 203 -11.89 18.35 9.80
N TYR A 204 -11.31 17.33 9.18
CA TYR A 204 -10.86 17.28 7.80
C TYR A 204 -11.53 16.13 7.07
N GLU A 205 -11.55 16.19 5.75
CA GLU A 205 -11.89 15.07 4.88
C GLU A 205 -11.01 15.10 3.64
N MET A 206 -10.69 13.92 3.10
CA MET A 206 -9.99 13.82 1.83
C MET A 206 -10.92 14.18 0.67
N SER A 207 -10.35 14.82 -0.35
CA SER A 207 -11.03 15.19 -1.59
C SER A 207 -10.08 14.91 -2.75
N GLY A 208 -10.19 13.71 -3.34
CA GLY A 208 -9.12 13.18 -4.19
C GLY A 208 -7.83 13.06 -3.36
N LEU A 209 -6.70 13.51 -3.91
CA LEU A 209 -5.42 13.57 -3.19
C LEU A 209 -5.20 14.87 -2.41
N GLY A 210 -6.25 15.66 -2.19
CA GLY A 210 -6.22 16.87 -1.38
C GLY A 210 -6.93 16.71 -0.04
N LEU A 211 -6.77 17.72 0.82
CA LEU A 211 -7.50 17.84 2.08
C LEU A 211 -8.38 19.08 2.05
N LYS A 212 -9.53 19.01 2.73
CA LYS A 212 -10.38 20.16 3.04
C LYS A 212 -10.87 20.11 4.46
N VAL A 213 -11.18 21.28 5.01
CA VAL A 213 -11.89 21.39 6.30
C VAL A 213 -13.32 20.88 6.09
N SER A 214 -13.75 19.95 6.93
CA SER A 214 -15.10 19.42 6.91
C SER A 214 -16.01 20.24 7.82
N THR A 215 -17.29 20.35 7.45
CA THR A 215 -18.33 20.92 8.33
C THR A 215 -18.88 19.88 9.32
N LYS A 216 -18.54 18.61 9.13
CA LYS A 216 -18.91 17.52 10.04
C LYS A 216 -18.10 17.63 11.33
N LYS A 217 -18.67 17.13 12.42
CA LYS A 217 -17.98 17.02 13.71
C LYS A 217 -17.62 15.56 13.95
N VAL A 218 -16.33 15.30 14.09
CA VAL A 218 -15.80 13.99 14.47
C VAL A 218 -14.94 14.19 15.72
N PRO A 219 -15.08 13.36 16.77
CA PRO A 219 -14.16 13.40 17.90
C PRO A 219 -12.72 13.17 17.43
N GLU A 220 -11.77 13.92 17.99
CA GLU A 220 -10.35 13.62 17.76
C GLU A 220 -9.96 12.34 18.49
N ARG A 221 -9.29 11.44 17.76
CA ARG A 221 -8.68 10.25 18.33
C ARG A 221 -7.37 10.63 19.01
N THR A 222 -7.17 10.14 20.22
CA THR A 222 -5.99 10.33 21.06
C THR A 222 -5.48 8.97 21.52
N LEU A 223 -4.31 8.93 22.14
CA LEU A 223 -3.79 7.71 22.77
C LEU A 223 -4.72 7.14 23.85
N GLU A 224 -5.59 7.97 24.44
CA GLU A 224 -6.42 7.63 25.58
C GLU A 224 -7.82 7.13 25.20
N ASN A 225 -8.23 7.24 23.93
CA ASN A 225 -9.61 6.95 23.49
C ASN A 225 -9.72 6.10 22.22
#